data_AF-A0AA37WV05-F1
#
_entry.id   AF-A0AA37WV05-F1
#
_cell.length_a   1.000
_cell.length_b   1.000
_cell.length_c   1.000
_cell.angle_alpha   90.00
_cell.angle_beta   90.00
_cell.angle_gamma   90.00
#
_symmetry.space_group_name_H-M   'P 1'
#
loop_
_entity.id
_entity.type
_entity.pdbx_description
1 polymer ?
#
loop_
_entity_poly.entity_id
_entity_poly.type
_entity_poly.pdbx_seq_one_letter_code
_entity_poly.pdbx_strand_id
1 'polypeptide(L)'
;MSLSKKVKVGLDETRILILGSQILLGFQFQGAFRPTFERLPFHDRVIWVAALALITLTIALLITPSVQHRVVEGGRDTKRLLGVIGRYAGLALGPFALALGADLYLAVNPVLGLGPGAVVGLFFCGLALLFWYGLEGLMTRTAGQRERTMTDREPEHEHTPLETKIEQMLTEARVVLPGAQALLGFQLVITFSEAFEKLTFAAKVVHLVALALLALTVVWLMAPAAFHRIVYAGEDTPEFHALGTRFLLAASVTLALGISVDLGVVVAKVVASNVAGLIAALASLALLGGLWHVHPLILRARKDTAPTS
;
A
#
# COMPACT_ATOMS: atom_id res chain seq x y z
N MET A 1 26.22 10.93 3.06
CA MET A 1 25.14 11.15 2.06
C MET A 1 24.04 11.86 2.82
N SER A 2 23.65 13.09 2.46
CA SER A 2 22.72 13.87 3.29
C SER A 2 21.43 13.12 3.62
N LEU A 3 20.86 13.39 4.80
CA LEU A 3 19.63 12.76 5.28
C LEU A 3 18.49 12.89 4.28
N SER A 4 18.30 14.09 3.70
CA SER A 4 17.28 14.33 2.67
C SER A 4 17.43 13.43 1.45
N LYS A 5 18.67 13.18 1.01
CA LYS A 5 18.94 12.27 -0.09
C LYS A 5 18.60 10.83 0.29
N LYS A 6 18.91 10.40 1.53
CA LYS A 6 18.55 9.05 2.03
C LYS A 6 17.04 8.87 2.13
N VAL A 7 16.31 9.86 2.64
CA VAL A 7 14.84 9.82 2.72
C VAL A 7 14.23 9.73 1.32
N LYS A 8 14.67 10.58 0.39
CA LYS A 8 14.21 10.53 -1.01
C LYS A 8 14.43 9.15 -1.63
N VAL A 9 15.65 8.61 -1.51
CA VAL A 9 15.97 7.27 -2.03
C VAL A 9 15.08 6.20 -1.38
N GLY A 10 14.89 6.23 -0.06
CA GLY A 10 14.01 5.26 0.61
C GLY A 10 12.53 5.36 0.18
N LEU A 11 12.03 6.57 -0.10
CA LEU A 11 10.69 6.76 -0.66
C LEU A 11 10.60 6.21 -2.10
N ASP A 12 11.62 6.46 -2.92
CA ASP A 12 11.71 5.91 -4.28
C ASP A 12 11.87 4.38 -4.28
N GLU A 13 12.54 3.78 -3.30
CA GLU A 13 12.61 2.32 -3.13
C GLU A 13 11.25 1.74 -2.75
N THR A 14 10.52 2.40 -1.85
CA THR A 14 9.16 2.02 -1.48
C THR A 14 8.22 2.03 -2.69
N ARG A 15 8.45 2.95 -3.65
CA ARG A 15 7.73 2.99 -4.93
C ARG A 15 7.92 1.75 -5.79
N ILE A 16 9.09 1.12 -5.76
CA ILE A 16 9.34 -0.11 -6.54
C ILE A 16 8.51 -1.25 -5.95
N LEU A 17 8.49 -1.37 -4.62
CA LEU A 17 7.77 -2.42 -3.90
C LEU A 17 6.24 -2.25 -3.99
N ILE A 18 5.76 -1.01 -3.94
CA ILE A 18 4.32 -0.74 -3.92
C ILE A 18 3.66 -1.06 -5.27
N LEU A 19 4.33 -0.77 -6.39
CA LEU A 19 3.77 -1.00 -7.73
C LEU A 19 3.45 -2.48 -7.95
N GLY A 20 4.39 -3.37 -7.60
CA GLY A 20 4.17 -4.82 -7.70
C GLY A 20 3.02 -5.29 -6.80
N SER A 21 2.94 -4.77 -5.58
CA SER A 21 1.88 -5.11 -4.62
C SER A 21 0.49 -4.67 -5.08
N GLN A 22 0.39 -3.47 -5.65
CA GLN A 22 -0.87 -2.90 -6.13
C GLN A 22 -1.38 -3.62 -7.38
N ILE A 23 -0.48 -4.04 -8.28
CA ILE A 23 -0.84 -4.86 -9.44
C ILE A 23 -1.40 -6.21 -8.98
N LEU A 24 -0.73 -6.89 -8.04
CA LEU A 24 -1.22 -8.16 -7.50
C LEU A 24 -2.58 -8.03 -6.82
N LEU A 25 -2.77 -6.99 -5.99
CA LEU A 25 -4.07 -6.71 -5.37
C LEU A 25 -5.18 -6.57 -6.43
N GLY A 26 -4.91 -5.81 -7.49
CA GLY A 26 -5.84 -5.61 -8.58
C GLY A 26 -6.18 -6.89 -9.35
N PHE A 27 -5.18 -7.72 -9.63
CA PHE A 27 -5.39 -9.05 -10.23
C PHE A 27 -6.22 -9.95 -9.34
N GLN A 28 -5.97 -9.94 -8.03
CA GLN A 28 -6.81 -10.66 -7.09
C GLN A 28 -8.24 -10.14 -7.20
N PHE A 29 -8.53 -8.85 -6.99
CA PHE A 29 -9.91 -8.34 -7.13
C PHE A 29 -10.61 -8.79 -8.42
N GLN A 30 -9.94 -8.73 -9.56
CA GLN A 30 -10.50 -9.20 -10.82
C GLN A 30 -10.72 -10.72 -10.86
N GLY A 31 -9.81 -11.51 -10.28
CA GLY A 31 -9.84 -12.97 -10.23
C GLY A 31 -11.12 -13.52 -9.60
N ALA A 32 -11.64 -12.88 -8.55
CA ALA A 32 -12.90 -13.28 -7.89
C ALA A 32 -14.14 -13.20 -8.81
N PHE A 33 -14.05 -12.46 -9.91
CA PHE A 33 -15.12 -12.27 -10.89
C PHE A 33 -14.93 -13.08 -12.17
N ARG A 34 -13.90 -13.94 -12.23
CA ARG A 34 -13.71 -14.84 -13.38
C ARG A 34 -14.57 -16.10 -13.25
N PRO A 35 -15.12 -16.64 -14.35
CA PRO A 35 -15.96 -17.85 -14.32
C PRO A 35 -15.29 -19.08 -13.68
N THR A 36 -13.96 -19.21 -13.86
CA THR A 36 -13.17 -20.31 -13.28
C THR A 36 -13.20 -20.30 -11.75
N PHE A 37 -13.33 -19.12 -11.14
CA PHE A 37 -13.32 -18.97 -9.69
C PHE A 37 -14.53 -19.65 -9.02
N GLU A 38 -15.70 -19.63 -9.67
CA GLU A 38 -16.92 -20.27 -9.15
C GLU A 38 -16.79 -21.79 -9.02
N ARG A 39 -15.83 -22.40 -9.73
CA ARG A 39 -15.55 -23.84 -9.69
C ARG A 39 -14.50 -24.22 -8.65
N LEU A 40 -13.85 -23.25 -8.01
CA LEU A 40 -12.82 -23.53 -7.02
C LEU A 40 -13.43 -24.17 -5.76
N PRO A 41 -12.77 -25.20 -5.20
CA PRO A 41 -13.10 -25.73 -3.88
C PRO A 41 -13.09 -24.65 -2.80
N PHE A 42 -13.87 -24.85 -1.74
CA PHE A 42 -13.98 -23.87 -0.66
C PHE A 42 -12.63 -23.54 0.01
N HIS A 43 -11.74 -24.53 0.17
CA HIS A 43 -10.41 -24.31 0.77
C HIS A 43 -9.54 -23.36 -0.08
N ASP A 44 -9.57 -23.49 -1.41
CA ASP A 44 -8.84 -22.60 -2.31
C ASP A 44 -9.41 -21.17 -2.26
N ARG A 45 -10.72 -21.02 -2.09
CA ARG A 45 -11.34 -19.70 -1.88
C ARG A 45 -10.89 -19.05 -0.57
N VAL A 46 -10.73 -19.83 0.50
CA VAL A 46 -10.20 -19.32 1.78
C VAL A 46 -8.75 -18.91 1.65
N ILE A 47 -7.92 -19.70 0.97
CA ILE A 47 -6.51 -19.36 0.68
C ILE A 47 -6.44 -18.05 -0.12
N TRP A 48 -7.32 -17.90 -1.11
CA TRP A 48 -7.41 -16.68 -1.89
C TRP A 48 -7.78 -15.45 -1.03
N VAL A 49 -8.76 -15.58 -0.12
CA VAL A 49 -9.13 -14.47 0.79
C VAL A 49 -7.98 -14.13 1.73
N ALA A 50 -7.23 -15.14 2.18
CA ALA A 50 -6.03 -14.94 2.99
C ALA A 50 -4.94 -14.20 2.21
N ALA A 51 -4.70 -14.57 0.94
CA ALA A 51 -3.77 -13.87 0.05
C ALA A 51 -4.19 -12.40 -0.16
N LEU A 52 -5.50 -12.15 -0.30
CA LEU A 52 -6.07 -10.81 -0.42
C LEU A 52 -5.86 -9.97 0.84
N ALA A 53 -6.04 -10.55 2.01
CA ALA A 53 -5.76 -9.87 3.28
C ALA A 53 -4.27 -9.55 3.43
N LEU A 54 -3.39 -10.48 3.04
CA LEU A 54 -1.94 -10.31 3.10
C LEU A 54 -1.46 -9.20 2.16
N ILE A 55 -1.90 -9.18 0.90
CA ILE A 55 -1.49 -8.14 -0.05
C ILE A 55 -2.06 -6.76 0.33
N THR A 56 -3.27 -6.73 0.91
CA THR A 56 -3.85 -5.52 1.50
C THR A 56 -2.99 -5.00 2.65
N LEU A 57 -2.54 -5.89 3.54
CA LEU A 57 -1.60 -5.55 4.63
C LEU A 57 -0.27 -5.02 4.09
N THR A 58 0.28 -5.64 3.05
CA THR A 58 1.51 -5.15 2.38
C THR A 58 1.35 -3.71 1.91
N ILE A 59 0.25 -3.38 1.22
CA ILE A 59 -0.02 -2.01 0.76
C ILE A 59 -0.20 -1.05 1.93
N ALA A 60 -0.91 -1.49 2.98
CA ALA A 60 -1.06 -0.71 4.21
C ALA A 60 0.30 -0.31 4.79
N LEU A 61 1.23 -1.27 4.89
CA LEU A 61 2.58 -1.05 5.40
C LEU A 61 3.39 -0.13 4.48
N LEU A 62 3.35 -0.31 3.16
CA LEU A 62 4.16 0.48 2.21
C LEU A 62 3.70 1.93 2.07
N ILE A 63 2.41 2.23 2.28
CA ILE A 63 1.90 3.62 2.25
C ILE A 63 2.15 4.36 3.57
N THR A 64 2.29 3.64 4.67
CA THR A 64 2.43 4.21 6.02
C THR A 64 3.56 5.25 6.16
N PRO A 65 4.79 5.03 5.63
CA PRO A 65 5.86 6.02 5.73
C PRO A 65 5.51 7.37 5.10
N SER A 66 4.89 7.38 3.92
CA SER A 66 4.46 8.61 3.24
C SER A 66 3.43 9.37 4.08
N VAL A 67 2.47 8.66 4.68
CA VAL A 67 1.47 9.31 5.53
C VAL A 67 2.09 9.83 6.83
N GLN A 68 3.00 9.09 7.45
CA GLN A 68 3.74 9.59 8.63
C GLN A 68 4.63 10.78 8.31
N HIS A 69 5.26 10.81 7.14
CA HIS A 69 6.06 11.95 6.70
C HIS A 69 5.23 13.23 6.65
N ARG A 70 3.99 13.15 6.14
CA ARG A 70 3.09 14.30 6.04
C ARG A 70 2.41 14.65 7.36
N VAL A 71 1.88 13.67 8.09
CA VAL A 71 1.10 13.91 9.33
C VAL A 71 1.99 14.23 10.52
N VAL A 72 3.07 13.47 10.72
CA VAL A 72 3.90 13.56 11.95
C VAL A 72 5.07 14.52 11.76
N GLU A 73 5.73 14.48 10.60
CA GLU A 73 6.94 15.29 10.38
C GLU A 73 6.66 16.61 9.63
N GLY A 74 5.47 16.77 9.04
CA GLY A 74 5.12 17.96 8.26
C GLY A 74 6.00 18.12 7.01
N GLY A 75 6.42 17.01 6.42
CA GLY A 75 7.35 16.98 5.29
C GLY A 75 8.81 17.27 5.67
N ARG A 76 9.19 17.14 6.95
CA ARG A 76 10.59 17.27 7.38
C ARG A 76 11.28 15.91 7.35
N ASP A 77 12.53 15.92 6.89
CA ASP A 77 13.42 14.77 6.96
C ASP A 77 13.93 14.58 8.38
N THR A 78 13.69 13.40 8.95
CA THR A 78 14.17 13.05 10.29
C THR A 78 14.78 11.65 10.28
N LYS A 79 15.68 11.38 11.22
CA LYS A 79 16.23 10.02 11.43
C LYS A 79 15.11 9.03 11.79
N ARG A 80 14.10 9.49 12.53
CA ARG A 80 12.88 8.73 12.82
C ARG A 80 12.18 8.28 11.53
N LEU A 81 11.95 9.20 10.59
CA LEU A 81 11.30 8.89 9.33
C LEU A 81 12.11 7.87 8.51
N LEU A 82 13.43 8.04 8.43
CA LEU A 82 14.30 7.09 7.74
C LEU A 82 14.18 5.68 8.34
N GLY A 83 14.15 5.56 9.68
CA GLY A 83 13.92 4.30 10.37
C GLY A 83 12.51 3.72 10.14
N VAL A 84 11.49 4.58 10.03
CA VAL A 84 10.12 4.18 9.69
C VAL A 84 10.07 3.61 8.26
N ILE A 85 10.65 4.28 7.27
CA ILE A 85 10.70 3.81 5.88
C ILE A 85 11.30 2.40 5.83
N GLY A 86 12.50 2.21 6.40
CA GLY A 86 13.18 0.91 6.40
C GLY A 86 12.39 -0.18 7.14
N ARG A 87 11.82 0.14 8.30
CA ARG A 87 11.05 -0.84 9.09
C ARG A 87 9.79 -1.31 8.36
N TYR A 88 9.01 -0.38 7.80
CA TYR A 88 7.75 -0.74 7.14
C TYR A 88 8.00 -1.40 5.78
N ALA A 89 9.02 -0.97 5.02
CA ALA A 89 9.45 -1.68 3.82
C ALA A 89 9.87 -3.12 4.14
N GLY A 90 10.69 -3.31 5.18
CA GLY A 90 11.11 -4.63 5.64
C GLY A 90 9.94 -5.49 6.12
N LEU A 91 8.99 -4.94 6.90
CA LEU A 91 7.81 -5.67 7.38
C LEU A 91 6.85 -6.06 6.24
N ALA A 92 6.81 -5.30 5.15
CA ALA A 92 5.92 -5.55 4.02
C ALA A 92 6.34 -6.78 3.17
N LEU A 93 7.63 -7.13 3.17
CA LEU A 93 8.15 -8.25 2.37
C LEU A 93 7.61 -9.61 2.83
N GLY A 94 7.39 -9.80 4.13
CA GLY A 94 6.82 -11.02 4.70
C GLY A 94 5.41 -11.35 4.19
N PRO A 95 4.39 -10.51 4.41
CA PRO A 95 3.06 -10.74 3.89
C PRO A 95 3.02 -10.79 2.36
N PHE A 96 3.88 -10.02 1.66
CA PHE A 96 4.01 -10.13 0.21
C PHE A 96 4.52 -11.51 -0.24
N ALA A 97 5.55 -12.07 0.42
CA ALA A 97 6.08 -13.40 0.11
C ALA A 97 5.01 -14.49 0.29
N LEU A 98 4.25 -14.41 1.38
CA LEU A 98 3.16 -15.33 1.68
C LEU A 98 2.02 -15.22 0.65
N ALA A 99 1.63 -13.99 0.28
CA ALA A 99 0.62 -13.76 -0.75
C ALA A 99 1.08 -14.31 -2.12
N LEU A 100 2.33 -14.05 -2.50
CA LEU A 100 2.91 -14.56 -3.75
C LEU A 100 2.93 -16.10 -3.79
N GLY A 101 3.34 -16.74 -2.69
CA GLY A 101 3.32 -18.20 -2.58
C GLY A 101 1.91 -18.77 -2.69
N ALA A 102 0.93 -18.13 -2.06
CA ALA A 102 -0.49 -18.51 -2.16
C ALA A 102 -1.03 -18.33 -3.58
N ASP A 103 -0.72 -17.22 -4.25
CA ASP A 103 -1.13 -16.97 -5.64
C ASP A 103 -0.54 -18.00 -6.60
N LEU A 104 0.73 -18.37 -6.43
CA LEU A 104 1.37 -19.42 -7.24
C LEU A 104 0.79 -20.81 -6.96
N TYR A 105 0.48 -21.12 -5.70
CA TYR A 105 -0.27 -22.34 -5.36
C TYR A 105 -1.63 -22.37 -6.08
N LEU A 106 -2.39 -21.27 -6.00
CA LEU A 106 -3.72 -21.17 -6.62
C LEU A 106 -3.67 -21.22 -8.15
N ALA A 107 -2.58 -20.76 -8.76
CA ALA A 107 -2.37 -20.84 -10.20
C ALA A 107 -2.02 -22.27 -10.66
N VAL A 108 -1.24 -23.02 -9.88
CA VAL A 108 -0.74 -24.34 -10.27
C VAL A 108 -1.69 -25.47 -9.87
N ASN A 109 -2.36 -25.36 -8.72
CA ASN A 109 -3.24 -26.40 -8.18
C ASN A 109 -4.30 -26.91 -9.18
N PRO A 110 -5.03 -26.04 -9.93
CA PRO A 110 -6.03 -26.51 -10.88
C PRO A 110 -5.46 -27.24 -12.10
N VAL A 111 -4.15 -27.10 -12.37
CA VAL A 111 -3.49 -27.65 -13.57
C VAL A 111 -2.74 -28.94 -13.25
N LEU A 112 -1.96 -28.95 -12.18
CA LEU A 112 -1.06 -30.05 -11.81
C LEU A 112 -1.49 -30.80 -10.53
N GLY A 113 -2.54 -30.32 -9.85
CA GLY A 113 -3.03 -30.86 -8.60
C GLY A 113 -2.29 -30.34 -7.36
N LEU A 114 -2.76 -30.82 -6.19
CA LEU A 114 -2.38 -30.31 -4.87
C LEU A 114 -0.88 -30.44 -4.58
N GLY A 115 -0.29 -31.59 -4.91
CA GLY A 115 1.13 -31.87 -4.62
C GLY A 115 2.07 -30.87 -5.31
N PRO A 116 2.06 -30.79 -6.66
CA PRO A 116 2.86 -29.82 -7.39
C PRO A 116 2.52 -28.37 -7.02
N GLY A 117 1.23 -28.03 -6.82
CA GLY A 117 0.82 -26.69 -6.41
C GLY A 117 1.44 -26.27 -5.07
N ALA A 118 1.38 -27.14 -4.05
CA ALA A 118 1.96 -26.87 -2.75
C ALA A 118 3.49 -26.74 -2.81
N VAL A 119 4.15 -27.60 -3.59
CA VAL A 119 5.61 -27.54 -3.79
C VAL A 119 6.01 -26.20 -4.42
N VAL A 120 5.34 -25.77 -5.49
CA VAL A 120 5.67 -24.50 -6.16
C VAL A 120 5.41 -23.31 -5.25
N GLY A 121 4.24 -23.25 -4.60
CA GLY A 121 3.89 -22.16 -3.69
C GLY A 121 4.85 -22.03 -2.51
N LEU A 122 5.17 -23.15 -1.84
CA LEU A 122 6.12 -23.18 -0.72
C LEU A 122 7.55 -22.87 -1.18
N PHE A 123 7.97 -23.38 -2.34
CA PHE A 123 9.30 -23.12 -2.89
C PHE A 123 9.53 -21.64 -3.16
N PHE A 124 8.61 -20.97 -3.87
CA PHE A 124 8.76 -19.54 -4.17
C PHE A 124 8.58 -18.65 -2.94
N CYS A 125 7.68 -19.00 -2.02
CA CYS A 125 7.59 -18.32 -0.73
C CYS A 125 8.90 -18.44 0.07
N GLY A 126 9.45 -19.66 0.16
CA GLY A 126 10.71 -19.91 0.86
C GLY A 126 11.89 -19.21 0.20
N LEU A 127 11.95 -19.21 -1.13
CA LEU A 127 12.96 -18.50 -1.90
C LEU A 127 12.89 -16.99 -1.66
N ALA A 128 11.70 -16.40 -1.68
CA ALA A 128 11.48 -14.99 -1.39
C ALA A 128 11.94 -14.64 0.04
N LEU A 129 11.53 -15.42 1.04
CA LEU A 129 11.94 -15.20 2.44
C LEU A 129 13.45 -15.38 2.65
N LEU A 130 14.07 -16.35 1.96
CA LEU A 130 15.51 -16.56 1.99
C LEU A 130 16.26 -15.35 1.45
N PHE A 131 15.86 -14.83 0.29
CA PHE A 131 16.55 -13.70 -0.34
C PHE A 131 16.30 -12.38 0.41
N TRP A 132 15.08 -12.16 0.90
CA TRP A 132 14.72 -10.90 1.55
C TRP A 132 15.14 -10.84 3.01
N TYR A 133 14.95 -11.90 3.82
CA TYR A 133 15.32 -11.89 5.24
C TYR A 133 16.56 -12.72 5.55
N GLY A 134 16.72 -13.87 4.90
CA GLY A 134 17.83 -14.79 5.17
C GLY A 134 19.19 -14.21 4.79
N LEU A 135 19.33 -13.74 3.54
CA LEU A 135 20.55 -13.11 3.04
C LEU A 135 20.80 -11.74 3.67
N GLU A 136 19.75 -10.93 3.87
CA GLU A 136 19.86 -9.65 4.58
C GLU A 136 20.40 -9.85 6.00
N GLY A 137 19.86 -10.82 6.74
CA GLY A 137 20.31 -11.14 8.10
C GLY A 137 21.76 -11.59 8.17
N LEU A 138 22.22 -12.35 7.17
CA LEU A 138 23.61 -12.82 7.07
C LEU A 138 24.57 -11.67 6.73
N MET A 139 24.22 -10.82 5.76
CA MET A 139 25.08 -9.72 5.29
C MET A 139 25.10 -8.52 6.24
N THR A 140 24.00 -8.26 6.96
CA THR A 140 23.92 -7.18 7.96
C THR A 140 24.92 -7.37 9.10
N ARG A 141 25.22 -8.63 9.46
CA ARG A 141 26.21 -8.97 10.49
C ARG A 141 27.65 -8.65 10.09
N THR A 142 27.95 -8.63 8.80
CA THR A 142 29.34 -8.56 8.31
C THR A 142 29.68 -7.21 7.69
N ALA A 143 28.75 -6.56 6.98
CA ALA A 143 29.02 -5.34 6.23
C ALA A 143 28.27 -4.09 6.77
N GLY A 144 27.00 -4.23 7.14
CA GLY A 144 26.11 -3.09 7.39
C GLY A 144 26.38 -2.29 8.68
N GLN A 145 27.21 -2.76 9.60
CA GLN A 145 27.50 -2.04 10.85
C GLN A 145 28.26 -0.72 10.61
N ARG A 146 29.10 -0.65 9.57
CA ARG A 146 29.90 0.54 9.25
C ARG A 146 29.05 1.66 8.67
N GLU A 147 28.13 1.36 7.74
CA GLU A 147 27.19 2.37 7.23
C GLU A 147 26.18 2.86 8.27
N ARG A 148 25.71 1.98 9.18
CA ARG A 148 24.76 2.36 10.25
C ARG A 148 25.40 3.35 11.22
N THR A 149 26.63 3.06 11.66
CA THR A 149 27.40 3.97 12.54
C THR A 149 27.74 5.30 11.86
N MET A 150 27.96 5.32 10.54
CA MET A 150 28.11 6.58 9.78
C MET A 150 26.80 7.40 9.74
N THR A 151 25.64 6.75 9.62
CA THR A 151 24.34 7.43 9.60
C THR A 151 23.98 8.03 10.96
N ASP A 152 24.31 7.34 12.05
CA ASP A 152 24.07 7.87 13.40
C ASP A 152 24.89 9.13 13.70
N ARG A 153 26.10 9.23 13.12
CA ARG A 153 27.02 10.36 13.27
C ARG A 153 26.69 11.58 12.41
N GLU A 154 25.84 11.45 11.38
CA GLU A 154 25.42 12.61 10.59
C GLU A 154 24.50 13.51 11.44
N PRO A 155 24.79 14.82 11.56
CA PRO A 155 23.95 15.74 12.31
C PRO A 155 22.59 15.88 11.62
N GLU A 156 21.52 15.76 12.40
CA GLU A 156 20.16 15.99 11.93
C GLU A 156 20.05 17.50 11.60
N HIS A 157 19.98 17.84 10.31
CA HIS A 157 19.88 19.24 9.90
C HIS A 157 18.53 19.78 10.34
N GLU A 158 18.55 20.94 11.00
CA GLU A 158 17.40 21.51 11.72
C GLU A 158 16.24 21.86 10.78
N HIS A 159 16.52 22.14 9.49
CA HIS A 159 15.53 22.56 8.50
C HIS A 159 15.70 21.84 7.14
N THR A 160 14.69 21.06 6.73
CA THR A 160 14.54 20.58 5.35
C THR A 160 14.09 21.72 4.44
N PRO A 161 14.81 22.05 3.35
CA PRO A 161 14.42 23.09 2.40
C PRO A 161 13.04 22.85 1.77
N LEU A 162 12.29 23.91 1.49
CA LEU A 162 10.93 23.82 0.94
C LEU A 162 10.88 23.06 -0.39
N GLU A 163 11.79 23.36 -1.31
CA GLU A 163 11.94 22.65 -2.59
C GLU A 163 12.07 21.13 -2.39
N THR A 164 12.88 20.71 -1.42
CA THR A 164 13.02 19.29 -1.06
C THR A 164 11.70 18.70 -0.54
N LYS A 165 10.96 19.44 0.31
CA LYS A 165 9.66 18.98 0.83
C LYS A 165 8.60 18.81 -0.26
N ILE A 166 8.62 19.71 -1.25
CA ILE A 166 7.73 19.69 -2.41
C ILE A 166 8.11 18.54 -3.35
N GLU A 167 9.39 18.36 -3.65
CA GLU A 167 9.87 17.24 -4.45
C GLU A 167 9.44 15.90 -3.82
N GLN A 168 9.68 15.74 -2.52
CA GLN A 168 9.28 14.53 -1.79
C GLN A 168 7.77 14.33 -1.76
N MET A 169 6.98 15.42 -1.67
CA MET A 169 5.51 15.34 -1.73
C MET A 169 5.03 14.81 -3.07
N LEU A 170 5.61 15.30 -4.17
CA LEU A 170 5.32 14.82 -5.51
C LEU A 170 5.79 13.38 -5.69
N THR A 171 6.92 12.99 -5.12
CA THR A 171 7.39 11.60 -5.11
C THR A 171 6.42 10.69 -4.36
N GLU A 172 5.95 11.08 -3.18
CA GLU A 172 4.95 10.30 -2.43
C GLU A 172 3.64 10.15 -3.20
N ALA A 173 3.18 11.20 -3.89
CA ALA A 173 2.04 11.10 -4.79
C ALA A 173 2.28 10.04 -5.88
N ARG A 174 3.47 10.05 -6.50
CA ARG A 174 3.88 9.09 -7.55
C ARG A 174 4.12 7.68 -7.04
N VAL A 175 4.37 7.50 -5.75
CA VAL A 175 4.44 6.18 -5.09
C VAL A 175 3.06 5.55 -5.10
N VAL A 176 2.01 6.29 -4.73
CA VAL A 176 0.66 5.76 -4.59
C VAL A 176 -0.13 5.73 -5.91
N LEU A 177 0.08 6.74 -6.77
CA LEU A 177 -0.74 6.99 -7.95
C LEU A 177 -0.84 5.82 -8.94
N PRO A 178 0.26 5.16 -9.38
CA PRO A 178 0.18 4.10 -10.37
C PRO A 178 -0.73 2.94 -9.94
N GLY A 179 -0.68 2.53 -8.67
CA GLY A 179 -1.56 1.47 -8.23
C GLY A 179 -2.97 1.90 -7.89
N ALA A 180 -3.19 3.15 -7.45
CA ALA A 180 -4.56 3.68 -7.38
C ALA A 180 -5.23 3.65 -8.77
N GLN A 181 -4.48 3.98 -9.83
CA GLN A 181 -4.93 3.88 -11.22
C GLN A 181 -5.15 2.43 -11.66
N ALA A 182 -4.25 1.51 -11.29
CA ALA A 182 -4.41 0.09 -11.57
C ALA A 182 -5.69 -0.46 -10.92
N LEU A 183 -5.89 -0.21 -9.62
CA LEU A 183 -7.08 -0.65 -8.88
C LEU A 183 -8.37 -0.07 -9.49
N LEU A 184 -8.38 1.22 -9.83
CA LEU A 184 -9.49 1.85 -10.54
C LEU A 184 -9.79 1.12 -11.87
N GLY A 185 -8.76 0.83 -12.66
CA GLY A 185 -8.89 0.10 -13.92
C GLY A 185 -9.45 -1.31 -13.74
N PHE A 186 -8.93 -2.07 -12.77
CA PHE A 186 -9.41 -3.43 -12.50
C PHE A 186 -10.86 -3.44 -12.01
N GLN A 187 -11.23 -2.54 -11.11
CA GLN A 187 -12.62 -2.39 -10.66
C GLN A 187 -13.56 -1.98 -11.80
N LEU A 188 -13.11 -1.12 -12.72
CA LEU A 188 -13.89 -0.74 -13.88
C LEU A 188 -14.08 -1.93 -14.83
N VAL A 189 -13.05 -2.76 -15.04
CA VAL A 189 -13.22 -3.97 -15.86
C VAL A 189 -14.23 -4.94 -15.23
N ILE A 190 -14.27 -5.05 -13.90
CA ILE A 190 -15.25 -5.90 -13.20
C ILE A 190 -16.68 -5.50 -13.53
N THR A 191 -17.00 -4.20 -13.68
CA THR A 191 -18.38 -3.76 -13.97
C THR A 191 -18.92 -4.25 -15.32
N PHE A 192 -18.03 -4.66 -16.23
CA PHE A 192 -18.39 -5.22 -17.54
C PHE A 192 -18.34 -6.74 -17.60
N SER A 193 -18.23 -7.42 -16.46
CA SER A 193 -18.18 -8.88 -16.39
C SER A 193 -19.57 -9.50 -16.17
N GLU A 194 -19.82 -10.68 -16.75
CA GLU A 194 -21.03 -11.47 -16.47
C GLU A 194 -21.22 -11.76 -14.97
N ALA A 195 -20.11 -11.95 -14.26
CA ALA A 195 -20.11 -12.22 -12.82
C ALA A 195 -20.60 -11.01 -11.99
N PHE A 196 -20.45 -9.79 -12.52
CA PHE A 196 -20.98 -8.57 -11.92
C PHE A 196 -22.47 -8.42 -12.22
N GLU A 197 -22.93 -8.79 -13.42
CA GLU A 197 -24.37 -8.75 -13.76
C GLU A 197 -25.23 -9.61 -12.83
N LYS A 198 -24.68 -10.75 -12.39
CA LYS A 198 -25.34 -11.68 -11.46
C LYS A 198 -25.36 -11.20 -10.00
N LEU A 199 -24.66 -10.11 -9.67
CA LEU A 199 -24.70 -9.56 -8.32
C LEU A 199 -26.06 -8.92 -7.98
N THR A 200 -26.38 -8.92 -6.69
CA THR A 200 -27.52 -8.16 -6.17
C THR A 200 -27.35 -6.67 -6.46
N PHE A 201 -28.46 -5.94 -6.60
CA PHE A 201 -28.43 -4.51 -6.83
C PHE A 201 -27.64 -3.76 -5.75
N ALA A 202 -27.81 -4.14 -4.48
CA ALA A 202 -27.06 -3.57 -3.37
C ALA A 202 -25.53 -3.74 -3.54
N ALA A 203 -25.07 -4.95 -3.89
CA ALA A 203 -23.64 -5.20 -4.12
C ALA A 203 -23.08 -4.39 -5.30
N LYS A 204 -23.87 -4.22 -6.38
CA LYS A 204 -23.50 -3.36 -7.52
C LYS A 204 -23.33 -1.90 -7.09
N VAL A 205 -24.27 -1.37 -6.31
CA VAL A 205 -24.18 0.02 -5.79
C VAL A 205 -22.95 0.18 -4.89
N VAL A 206 -22.70 -0.76 -3.99
CA VAL A 206 -21.53 -0.73 -3.09
C VAL A 206 -20.22 -0.75 -3.88
N HIS A 207 -20.13 -1.59 -4.92
CA HIS A 207 -18.99 -1.61 -5.85
C HIS A 207 -18.80 -0.27 -6.57
N LEU A 208 -19.88 0.34 -7.07
CA LEU A 208 -19.82 1.63 -7.75
C LEU A 208 -19.41 2.77 -6.80
N VAL A 209 -19.78 2.70 -5.52
CA VAL A 209 -19.29 3.63 -4.49
C VAL A 209 -17.78 3.45 -4.29
N ALA A 210 -17.28 2.20 -4.18
CA ALA A 210 -15.83 1.95 -4.10
C ALA A 210 -15.08 2.48 -5.33
N LEU A 211 -15.63 2.25 -6.52
CA LEU A 211 -15.09 2.76 -7.78
C LEU A 211 -15.01 4.30 -7.80
N ALA A 212 -16.06 4.98 -7.33
CA ALA A 212 -16.08 6.44 -7.23
C ALA A 212 -15.04 6.98 -6.23
N LEU A 213 -14.84 6.28 -5.10
CA LEU A 213 -13.81 6.62 -4.12
C LEU A 213 -12.39 6.45 -4.69
N LEU A 214 -12.14 5.41 -5.48
CA LEU A 214 -10.85 5.27 -6.17
C LEU A 214 -10.66 6.29 -7.27
N ALA A 215 -11.72 6.64 -8.02
CA ALA A 215 -11.66 7.73 -9.00
C ALA A 215 -11.28 9.06 -8.33
N LEU A 216 -11.91 9.37 -7.19
CA LEU A 216 -11.59 10.58 -6.41
C LEU A 216 -10.14 10.55 -5.87
N THR A 217 -9.68 9.39 -5.42
CA THR A 217 -8.28 9.18 -5.01
C THR A 217 -7.31 9.53 -6.14
N VAL A 218 -7.56 9.04 -7.36
CA VAL A 218 -6.72 9.33 -8.53
C VAL A 218 -6.73 10.83 -8.84
N VAL A 219 -7.90 11.47 -8.82
CA VAL A 219 -8.03 12.93 -9.03
C VAL A 219 -7.16 13.71 -8.02
N TRP A 220 -7.24 13.36 -6.73
CA TRP A 220 -6.46 14.03 -5.69
C TRP A 220 -4.96 13.75 -5.81
N LEU A 221 -4.53 12.55 -6.19
CA LEU A 221 -3.11 12.24 -6.39
C LEU A 221 -2.51 12.92 -7.62
N MET A 222 -3.31 13.19 -8.64
CA MET A 222 -2.88 13.93 -9.85
C MET A 222 -2.87 15.45 -9.65
N ALA A 223 -3.72 15.98 -8.76
CA ALA A 223 -3.90 17.41 -8.55
C ALA A 223 -2.60 18.18 -8.22
N PRO A 224 -1.71 17.74 -7.31
CA PRO A 224 -0.49 18.48 -6.97
C PRO A 224 0.37 18.81 -8.20
N ALA A 225 0.60 17.85 -9.10
CA ALA A 225 1.43 18.08 -10.28
C ALA A 225 0.78 19.06 -11.26
N ALA A 226 -0.55 19.00 -11.41
CA ALA A 226 -1.30 19.94 -12.25
C ALA A 226 -1.28 21.35 -11.66
N PHE A 227 -1.50 21.49 -10.35
CA PHE A 227 -1.47 22.77 -9.66
C PHE A 227 -0.08 23.40 -9.67
N HIS A 228 0.97 22.62 -9.41
CA HIS A 228 2.37 23.09 -9.47
C HIS A 228 2.64 23.76 -10.81
N ARG A 229 2.26 23.10 -11.91
CA ARG A 229 2.54 23.58 -13.26
C ARG A 229 1.62 24.71 -13.73
N ILE A 230 0.32 24.64 -13.43
CA ILE A 230 -0.70 25.54 -14.00
C ILE A 230 -0.95 26.75 -13.11
N VAL A 231 -1.05 26.55 -11.79
CA VAL A 231 -1.43 27.61 -10.84
C VAL A 231 -0.19 28.31 -10.30
N TYR A 232 0.86 27.55 -9.99
CA TYR A 232 2.10 28.06 -9.39
C TYR A 232 3.23 28.25 -10.40
N ALA A 233 3.00 28.01 -11.70
CA ALA A 233 3.98 28.17 -12.77
C ALA A 233 5.31 27.39 -12.57
N GLY A 234 5.29 26.33 -11.76
CA GLY A 234 6.48 25.54 -11.39
C GLY A 234 7.23 26.07 -10.17
N GLU A 235 6.76 27.13 -9.53
CA GLU A 235 7.39 27.74 -8.35
C GLU A 235 7.07 26.98 -7.06
N ASP A 236 8.08 26.90 -6.19
CA ASP A 236 8.03 26.17 -4.94
C ASP A 236 7.61 27.08 -3.77
N THR A 237 6.31 27.08 -3.46
CA THR A 237 5.71 27.95 -2.44
C THR A 237 5.19 27.18 -1.23
N PRO A 238 5.21 27.78 -0.01
CA PRO A 238 4.62 27.15 1.18
C PRO A 238 3.13 26.81 1.00
N GLU A 239 2.39 27.66 0.30
CA GLU A 239 0.98 27.46 -0.01
C GLU A 239 0.75 26.22 -0.87
N PHE A 240 1.59 26.03 -1.89
CA PHE A 240 1.55 24.84 -2.73
C PHE A 240 1.84 23.56 -1.93
N HIS A 241 2.88 23.58 -1.07
CA HIS A 241 3.21 22.43 -0.22
C HIS A 241 2.06 22.06 0.73
N ALA A 242 1.41 23.06 1.34
CA ALA A 242 0.26 22.84 2.20
C ALA A 242 -0.94 22.26 1.43
N LEU A 243 -1.22 22.79 0.24
CA LEU A 243 -2.32 22.33 -0.62
C LEU A 243 -2.07 20.89 -1.10
N GLY A 244 -0.89 20.60 -1.63
CA GLY A 244 -0.54 19.26 -2.08
C GLY A 244 -0.56 18.25 -0.94
N THR A 245 -0.10 18.63 0.26
CA THR A 245 -0.21 17.77 1.46
C THR A 245 -1.67 17.45 1.78
N ARG A 246 -2.60 18.41 1.68
CA ARG A 246 -4.03 18.14 1.88
C ARG A 246 -4.58 17.17 0.83
N PHE A 247 -4.19 17.30 -0.43
CA PHE A 247 -4.59 16.35 -1.47
C PHE A 247 -4.09 14.93 -1.20
N LEU A 248 -2.83 14.76 -0.78
CA LEU A 248 -2.28 13.44 -0.45
C LEU A 248 -3.00 12.81 0.74
N LEU A 249 -3.28 13.59 1.79
CA LEU A 249 -4.01 13.10 2.97
C LEU A 249 -5.45 12.75 2.62
N ALA A 250 -6.14 13.59 1.86
CA ALA A 250 -7.48 13.30 1.37
C ALA A 250 -7.49 12.01 0.53
N ALA A 251 -6.54 11.86 -0.40
CA ALA A 251 -6.35 10.64 -1.21
C ALA A 251 -6.18 9.39 -0.36
N SER A 252 -5.39 9.45 0.71
CA SER A 252 -5.23 8.29 1.61
C SER A 252 -6.54 7.87 2.30
N VAL A 253 -7.43 8.82 2.64
CA VAL A 253 -8.75 8.52 3.22
C VAL A 253 -9.65 7.82 2.21
N THR A 254 -9.80 8.39 1.01
CA THR A 254 -10.66 7.79 -0.04
C THR A 254 -10.11 6.47 -0.55
N LEU A 255 -8.77 6.30 -0.58
CA LEU A 255 -8.14 5.04 -0.93
C LEU A 255 -8.46 3.96 0.09
N ALA A 256 -8.35 4.27 1.39
CA ALA A 256 -8.67 3.33 2.47
C ALA A 256 -10.14 2.90 2.40
N LEU A 257 -11.06 3.84 2.21
CA LEU A 257 -12.48 3.55 2.07
C LEU A 257 -12.76 2.73 0.80
N GLY A 258 -12.20 3.12 -0.35
CA GLY A 258 -12.42 2.43 -1.62
C GLY A 258 -11.95 0.99 -1.60
N ILE A 259 -10.71 0.73 -1.13
CA ILE A 259 -10.18 -0.63 -0.99
C ILE A 259 -11.05 -1.45 -0.03
N SER A 260 -11.42 -0.89 1.13
CA SER A 260 -12.17 -1.64 2.15
C SER A 260 -13.57 -2.02 1.69
N VAL A 261 -14.26 -1.10 1.01
CA VAL A 261 -15.61 -1.35 0.49
C VAL A 261 -15.59 -2.39 -0.64
N ASP A 262 -14.64 -2.29 -1.56
CA ASP A 262 -14.48 -3.26 -2.65
C ASP A 262 -14.13 -4.65 -2.13
N LEU A 263 -13.19 -4.71 -1.18
CA LEU A 263 -12.78 -5.94 -0.51
C LEU A 263 -13.97 -6.63 0.17
N GLY A 264 -14.89 -5.86 0.77
CA GLY A 264 -16.12 -6.40 1.32
C GLY A 264 -17.01 -7.08 0.28
N VAL A 265 -17.22 -6.46 -0.88
CA VAL A 265 -18.02 -7.02 -1.99
C VAL A 265 -17.38 -8.30 -2.51
N VAL A 266 -16.06 -8.25 -2.72
CA VAL A 266 -15.26 -9.36 -3.21
C VAL A 266 -15.33 -10.54 -2.24
N VAL A 267 -15.07 -10.34 -0.95
CA VAL A 267 -15.12 -11.42 0.05
C VAL A 267 -16.54 -11.97 0.21
N ALA A 268 -17.57 -11.11 0.19
CA ALA A 268 -18.96 -11.57 0.23
C ALA A 268 -19.27 -12.51 -0.94
N LYS A 269 -18.81 -12.17 -2.15
CA LYS A 269 -18.97 -13.00 -3.35
C LYS A 269 -18.19 -14.32 -3.23
N VAL A 270 -16.91 -14.25 -2.85
CA VAL A 270 -16.01 -15.41 -2.79
C VAL A 270 -16.49 -16.46 -1.78
N VAL A 271 -16.87 -16.01 -0.59
CA VAL A 271 -17.29 -16.87 0.53
C VAL A 271 -18.80 -17.15 0.51
N ALA A 272 -19.56 -16.52 -0.39
CA ALA A 272 -21.02 -16.56 -0.42
C ALA A 272 -21.67 -16.15 0.93
N SER A 273 -21.10 -15.14 1.60
CA SER A 273 -21.55 -14.67 2.91
C SER A 273 -21.41 -13.15 3.05
N ASN A 274 -22.54 -12.45 3.16
CA ASN A 274 -22.56 -11.00 3.39
C ASN A 274 -21.92 -10.62 4.74
N VAL A 275 -22.02 -11.49 5.74
CA VAL A 275 -21.39 -11.28 7.06
C VAL A 275 -19.87 -11.33 6.93
N ALA A 276 -19.33 -12.33 6.19
CA ALA A 276 -17.89 -12.40 5.94
C ALA A 276 -17.39 -11.17 5.17
N GLY A 277 -18.15 -10.71 4.17
CA GLY A 277 -17.84 -9.48 3.45
C GLY A 277 -17.84 -8.23 4.34
N LEU A 278 -18.85 -8.08 5.21
CA LEU A 278 -18.90 -6.96 6.15
C LEU A 278 -17.72 -6.98 7.14
N ILE A 279 -17.39 -8.15 7.69
CA ILE A 279 -16.23 -8.31 8.58
C ILE A 279 -14.95 -7.93 7.84
N ALA A 280 -14.79 -8.38 6.60
CA ALA A 280 -13.59 -8.09 5.81
C ALA A 280 -13.48 -6.58 5.48
N ALA A 281 -14.59 -5.92 5.14
CA ALA A 281 -14.62 -4.47 4.94
C ALA A 281 -14.26 -3.69 6.20
N LEU A 282 -14.84 -4.06 7.35
CA LEU A 282 -14.54 -3.39 8.63
C LEU A 282 -13.12 -3.66 9.11
N ALA A 283 -12.62 -4.89 8.95
CA ALA A 283 -11.26 -5.27 9.33
C ALA A 283 -10.21 -4.55 8.46
N SER A 284 -10.41 -4.51 7.14
CA SER A 284 -9.53 -3.75 6.24
C SER A 284 -9.60 -2.25 6.50
N LEU A 285 -10.78 -1.69 6.79
CA LEU A 285 -10.92 -0.28 7.14
C LEU A 285 -10.22 0.05 8.46
N ALA A 286 -10.36 -0.80 9.47
CA ALA A 286 -9.68 -0.65 10.74
C ALA A 286 -8.16 -0.75 10.58
N LEU A 287 -7.67 -1.66 9.72
CA LEU A 287 -6.25 -1.79 9.41
C LEU A 287 -5.70 -0.56 8.70
N LEU A 288 -6.33 -0.15 7.59
CA LEU A 288 -5.88 0.97 6.75
C LEU A 288 -6.04 2.30 7.49
N GLY A 289 -7.23 2.56 8.05
CA GLY A 289 -7.50 3.75 8.85
C GLY A 289 -6.65 3.80 10.13
N GLY A 290 -6.41 2.65 10.75
CA GLY A 290 -5.53 2.49 11.90
C GLY A 290 -4.09 2.91 11.59
N LEU A 291 -3.51 2.34 10.53
CA LEU A 291 -2.12 2.59 10.15
C LEU A 291 -1.89 3.98 9.55
N TRP A 292 -2.82 4.47 8.72
CA TRP A 292 -2.65 5.71 7.97
C TRP A 292 -3.18 6.94 8.70
N HIS A 293 -4.14 6.81 9.61
CA HIS A 293 -4.73 7.98 10.27
C HIS A 293 -4.61 7.93 11.78
N VAL A 294 -5.10 6.87 12.43
CA VAL A 294 -5.13 6.80 13.90
C VAL A 294 -3.72 6.78 14.49
N HIS A 295 -2.87 5.87 14.03
CA HIS A 295 -1.50 5.72 14.51
C HIS A 295 -0.65 7.00 14.33
N PRO A 296 -0.58 7.64 13.15
CA PRO A 296 0.18 8.88 13.00
C PRO A 296 -0.40 10.06 13.81
N LEU A 297 -1.72 10.16 13.96
CA LEU A 297 -2.32 11.21 14.80
C LEU A 297 -1.95 11.05 16.28
N ILE A 298 -1.93 9.81 16.79
CA ILE A 298 -1.47 9.52 18.16
C ILE A 298 0.01 9.91 18.33
N LEU A 299 0.85 9.56 17.35
CA LEU A 299 2.28 9.89 17.37
C LEU A 299 2.52 11.40 17.34
N ARG A 300 1.75 12.14 16.54
CA ARG A 300 1.81 13.60 16.48
C ARG A 300 1.40 14.22 17.82
N ALA A 301 0.29 13.80 18.41
CA ALA A 301 -0.17 14.30 19.71
C ALA A 301 0.85 14.05 20.84
N ARG A 302 1.56 12.92 20.81
CA ARG A 302 2.66 12.63 21.75
C ARG A 302 3.89 13.52 21.54
N LYS A 303 4.19 13.89 20.28
CA LYS A 303 5.30 14.80 19.94
C LYS A 303 4.99 16.23 20.39
N ASP A 304 3.75 16.67 20.22
CA ASP A 304 3.29 18.01 20.61
C ASP A 304 3.22 18.19 22.14
N THR A 305 3.10 17.10 22.91
CA THR A 305 3.04 17.10 24.38
C THR A 305 4.40 16.88 25.06
N ALA A 306 5.44 16.48 24.32
CA ALA A 306 6.78 16.36 24.86
C ALA A 306 7.37 17.77 25.06
N PRO A 307 7.79 18.15 26.28
CA PRO A 307 8.42 19.44 26.50
C PRO A 307 9.70 19.54 25.66
N THR A 308 9.84 20.62 24.90
CA THR A 308 11.08 20.95 24.18
C THR A 308 12.18 21.18 25.22
N SER A 309 12.98 20.15 25.48
CA SER A 309 14.19 20.22 26.32
C SER A 309 15.38 20.71 25.53
#